data_AF-A0A1F4VK95-F1
#
_entry.id   AF-A0A1F4VK95-F1
#
_cell.length_a   1.000
_cell.length_b   1.000
_cell.length_c   1.000
_cell.angle_alpha   90.00
_cell.angle_beta   90.00
_cell.angle_gamma   90.00
#
_symmetry.space_group_name_H-M   'P 1'
#
loop_
_entity.id
_entity.type
_entity.pdbx_description
1 polymer ?
#
loop_
_entity_poly.entity_id
_entity_poly.type
_entity_poly.pdbx_seq_one_letter_code
_entity_poly.pdbx_strand_id
1 'polypeptide(L)'
;MIDTKLKKIIEDYQKIPNAPFAQKHTSQYIKNTLDSAHIRYEENEYVILVEPQVLIGRKKLLIMAHTDHPGIVLENDKRGQLLGLVGTKNIIEYLDENDIKVRVYNPAGEFIGNAKIDKIIPGPKQELWVKADFEVPRNSIGMLDIFPFDETDTTLNLYNADDGLMVSILLYLLTSKLIGNTYDVFLAFMKHEEVHQVSSWWLTRTNYINLTTDDYVLNLECLKTESIDSEKYGAVDYNGGPVLQLSNTGCLFGYKNPGPNKLELTLRQIAHTSSLKLQVGVIKDSCDSRPFTQFELTPNICTLTIPNIYKHNGADDGIIRSEEIKKADVVTCVELLTSLTSLESSQGIVLESVSEKLKNENAVTDEVLLKRKAKLNNRLDIAYKSVVKRNYFYPQSVTDKLMDFVLKTISYLRYFTD
;
A
#
# COMPACT_ATOMS: atom_id res chain seq x y z
N MET A 1 -14.99 -16.65 -10.70
CA MET A 1 -15.02 -17.12 -9.30
C MET A 1 -13.60 -16.98 -8.75
N ILE A 2 -13.42 -16.63 -7.48
CA ILE A 2 -12.07 -16.56 -6.88
C ILE A 2 -11.54 -17.97 -6.67
N ASP A 3 -10.29 -18.21 -7.09
CA ASP A 3 -9.60 -19.49 -6.89
C ASP A 3 -9.54 -19.86 -5.40
N THR A 4 -9.73 -21.14 -5.07
CA THR A 4 -9.79 -21.60 -3.67
C THR A 4 -8.48 -21.36 -2.91
N LYS A 5 -7.33 -21.47 -3.58
CA LYS A 5 -6.02 -21.20 -2.97
C LYS A 5 -5.84 -19.71 -2.74
N LEU A 6 -6.20 -18.85 -3.70
CA LEU A 6 -6.19 -17.40 -3.51
C LEU A 6 -7.09 -17.00 -2.34
N LYS A 7 -8.31 -17.53 -2.29
CA LYS A 7 -9.25 -17.27 -1.18
C LYS A 7 -8.64 -17.63 0.17
N LYS A 8 -7.97 -18.78 0.28
CA LYS A 8 -7.32 -19.20 1.53
C LYS A 8 -6.20 -18.23 1.95
N ILE A 9 -5.38 -17.79 1.00
CA ILE A 9 -4.32 -16.81 1.27
C ILE A 9 -4.93 -15.49 1.78
N ILE A 10 -6.00 -15.00 1.12
CA ILE A 10 -6.72 -13.80 1.55
C ILE A 10 -7.21 -13.99 2.98
N GLU A 11 -7.98 -15.04 3.25
CA GLU A 11 -8.60 -15.30 4.56
C GLU A 11 -7.57 -15.38 5.69
N ASP A 12 -6.42 -16.00 5.43
CA ASP A 12 -5.34 -16.11 6.41
C ASP A 12 -4.65 -14.77 6.66
N TYR A 13 -4.39 -14.00 5.59
CA TYR A 13 -3.71 -12.72 5.69
C TYR A 13 -4.52 -11.70 6.50
N GLN A 14 -5.86 -11.71 6.36
CA GLN A 14 -6.75 -10.80 7.09
C GLN A 14 -6.72 -10.96 8.62
N LYS A 15 -6.16 -12.06 9.13
CA LYS A 15 -6.09 -12.35 10.57
C LYS A 15 -4.79 -11.85 11.20
N ILE A 16 -3.87 -11.31 10.41
CA ILE A 16 -2.52 -10.95 10.85
C ILE A 16 -2.50 -9.49 11.32
N PRO A 17 -2.00 -9.20 12.53
CA PRO A 17 -1.80 -7.83 12.98
C PRO A 17 -0.67 -7.16 12.19
N ASN A 18 -0.96 -6.02 11.57
CA ASN A 18 -0.09 -5.42 10.55
C ASN A 18 0.01 -3.88 10.60
N ALA A 19 -0.12 -3.28 11.79
CA ALA A 19 0.04 -1.84 11.96
C ALA A 19 1.44 -1.36 11.51
N PRO A 20 1.59 -0.09 11.07
CA PRO A 20 2.87 0.47 10.66
C PRO A 20 3.94 0.32 11.77
N PHE A 21 5.18 0.04 11.36
CA PHE A 21 6.32 -0.26 12.24
C PHE A 21 6.19 -1.52 13.14
N ALA A 22 5.14 -2.31 12.98
CA ALA A 22 4.94 -3.59 13.67
C ALA A 22 4.84 -4.76 12.66
N GLN A 23 5.78 -4.81 11.72
CA GLN A 23 5.68 -5.63 10.51
C GLN A 23 6.15 -7.08 10.68
N LYS A 24 6.56 -7.48 11.89
CA LYS A 24 7.14 -8.80 12.17
C LYS A 24 6.23 -9.95 11.74
N HIS A 25 4.94 -9.89 12.08
CA HIS A 25 4.00 -10.98 11.82
C HIS A 25 3.67 -11.11 10.33
N THR A 26 3.38 -9.99 9.69
CA THR A 26 3.15 -9.92 8.25
C THR A 26 4.37 -10.40 7.45
N SER A 27 5.56 -9.93 7.83
CA SER A 27 6.81 -10.38 7.21
C SER A 27 7.02 -11.88 7.41
N GLN A 28 6.75 -12.42 8.60
CA GLN A 28 6.88 -13.85 8.86
C GLN A 28 5.92 -14.69 8.00
N TYR A 29 4.67 -14.25 7.83
CA TYR A 29 3.69 -14.95 7.01
C TYR A 29 4.11 -14.96 5.53
N ILE A 30 4.53 -13.82 4.99
CA ILE A 30 5.04 -13.71 3.61
C ILE A 30 6.23 -14.66 3.44
N LYS A 31 7.24 -14.57 4.32
CA LYS A 31 8.43 -15.42 4.26
C LYS A 31 8.12 -16.90 4.35
N ASN A 32 7.30 -17.33 5.30
CA ASN A 32 6.87 -18.72 5.42
C ASN A 32 6.18 -19.22 4.14
N THR A 33 5.36 -18.37 3.52
CA THR A 33 4.67 -18.69 2.26
C THR A 33 5.68 -18.86 1.11
N LEU A 34 6.66 -17.97 1.01
CA LEU A 34 7.73 -18.04 0.00
C LEU A 34 8.66 -19.24 0.22
N ASP A 35 9.10 -19.47 1.46
CA ASP A 35 9.96 -20.58 1.85
C ASP A 35 9.30 -21.94 1.58
N SER A 36 8.00 -22.07 1.92
CA SER A 36 7.21 -23.27 1.64
C SER A 36 7.04 -23.55 0.14
N ALA A 37 7.11 -22.50 -0.69
CA ALA A 37 7.09 -22.61 -2.14
C ALA A 37 8.48 -22.67 -2.78
N HIS A 38 9.55 -22.69 -1.97
CA HIS A 38 10.95 -22.65 -2.41
C HIS A 38 11.28 -21.44 -3.29
N ILE A 39 10.71 -20.28 -2.95
CA ILE A 39 10.92 -19.01 -3.66
C ILE A 39 11.97 -18.20 -2.89
N ARG A 40 13.05 -17.83 -3.56
CA ARG A 40 14.11 -16.99 -2.98
C ARG A 40 13.63 -15.54 -2.86
N TYR A 41 13.96 -14.91 -1.75
CA TYR A 41 13.72 -13.49 -1.51
C TYR A 41 14.88 -12.86 -0.74
N GLU A 42 14.96 -11.53 -0.81
CA GLU A 42 15.77 -10.70 0.06
C GLU A 42 14.86 -9.88 0.97
N GLU A 43 15.28 -9.66 2.22
CA GLU A 43 14.55 -8.81 3.15
C GLU A 43 15.50 -7.77 3.73
N ASN A 44 15.07 -6.51 3.73
CA ASN A 44 15.67 -5.45 4.54
C ASN A 44 14.59 -4.78 5.39
N GLU A 45 14.94 -3.69 6.05
CA GLU A 45 14.04 -2.97 6.95
C GLU A 45 12.82 -2.36 6.23
N TYR A 46 12.88 -2.13 4.92
CA TYR A 46 11.86 -1.41 4.15
C TYR A 46 11.03 -2.31 3.22
N VAL A 47 11.60 -3.41 2.73
CA VAL A 47 10.98 -4.26 1.70
C VAL A 47 11.35 -5.74 1.85
N ILE A 48 10.43 -6.63 1.46
CA ILE A 48 10.74 -8.01 1.07
C ILE A 48 10.70 -8.06 -0.46
N LEU A 49 11.82 -8.41 -1.10
CA LEU A 49 11.99 -8.40 -2.54
C LEU A 49 12.15 -9.84 -3.06
N VAL A 50 11.29 -10.24 -4.00
CA VAL A 50 11.46 -11.45 -4.79
C VAL A 50 12.05 -11.06 -6.14
N GLU A 51 13.25 -11.55 -6.41
CA GLU A 51 13.95 -11.34 -7.67
C GLU A 51 13.59 -12.44 -8.69
N PRO A 52 13.72 -12.16 -10.00
CA PRO A 52 13.57 -13.18 -11.02
C PRO A 52 14.63 -14.28 -10.81
N GLN A 53 14.24 -15.55 -10.96
CA GLN A 53 15.17 -16.68 -10.78
C GLN A 53 16.35 -16.65 -11.76
N VAL A 54 16.13 -16.12 -12.96
CA VAL A 54 17.16 -15.94 -13.98
C VAL A 54 16.97 -14.55 -14.59
N LEU A 55 17.98 -13.69 -14.44
CA LEU A 55 18.06 -12.44 -15.18
C LEU A 55 18.38 -12.77 -16.64
N ILE A 56 17.44 -12.49 -17.53
CA ILE A 56 17.57 -12.78 -18.96
C ILE A 56 17.89 -11.53 -19.78
N GLY A 57 18.19 -10.41 -19.11
CA GLY A 57 18.54 -9.13 -19.73
C GLY A 57 17.34 -8.47 -20.42
N ARG A 58 16.13 -8.81 -19.97
CA ARG A 58 14.89 -8.19 -20.45
C ARG A 58 14.66 -6.89 -19.67
N LYS A 59 13.65 -6.13 -20.09
CA LYS A 59 13.20 -4.98 -19.31
C LYS A 59 12.71 -5.45 -17.94
N LYS A 60 13.01 -4.68 -16.90
CA LYS A 60 12.53 -4.98 -15.55
C LYS A 60 11.07 -4.56 -15.43
N LEU A 61 10.28 -5.38 -14.75
CA LEU A 61 8.94 -5.04 -14.30
C LEU A 61 8.91 -5.16 -12.78
N LEU A 62 8.87 -4.04 -12.08
CA LEU A 62 8.60 -4.00 -10.65
C LEU A 62 7.09 -4.01 -10.43
N ILE A 63 6.59 -5.04 -9.74
CA ILE A 63 5.22 -5.06 -9.23
C ILE A 63 5.30 -4.97 -7.70
N MET A 64 4.58 -4.03 -7.10
CA MET A 64 4.68 -3.78 -5.66
C MET A 64 3.32 -3.59 -5.01
N ALA A 65 3.22 -4.03 -3.75
CA ALA A 65 2.06 -3.90 -2.86
C ALA A 65 2.59 -3.61 -1.45
N HIS A 66 1.83 -2.91 -0.61
CA HIS A 66 2.26 -2.60 0.75
C HIS A 66 1.66 -3.56 1.79
N THR A 67 2.36 -3.74 2.91
CA THR A 67 2.05 -4.78 3.91
C THR A 67 1.45 -4.23 5.20
N ASP A 68 1.61 -2.92 5.44
CA ASP A 68 0.95 -2.25 6.55
C ASP A 68 -0.52 -1.91 6.23
N HIS A 69 -1.28 -1.61 7.28
CA HIS A 69 -2.65 -1.10 7.21
C HIS A 69 -2.84 -0.19 8.42
N PRO A 70 -3.65 0.88 8.36
CA PRO A 70 -3.82 1.78 9.48
C PRO A 70 -4.23 1.04 10.75
N GLY A 71 -3.52 1.32 11.83
CA GLY A 71 -3.63 0.51 13.03
C GLY A 71 -3.10 1.18 14.27
N ILE A 72 -3.22 0.50 15.40
CA ILE A 72 -2.86 1.03 16.71
C ILE A 72 -1.60 0.33 17.20
N VAL A 73 -0.63 1.09 17.69
CA VAL A 73 0.46 0.54 18.49
C VAL A 73 0.31 1.03 19.93
N LEU A 74 0.34 0.11 20.89
CA LEU A 74 0.08 0.38 22.30
C LEU A 74 1.38 0.51 23.09
N GLU A 75 1.46 1.54 23.94
CA GLU A 75 2.56 1.73 24.89
C GLU A 75 2.34 0.90 26.16
N ASN A 76 1.09 0.79 26.60
CA ASN A 76 0.61 0.09 27.79
C ASN A 76 -0.93 -0.05 27.76
N ASP A 77 -1.52 -0.42 28.90
CA ASP A 77 -2.95 -0.62 29.15
C ASP A 77 -3.80 0.66 29.11
N LYS A 78 -3.16 1.82 28.94
CA LYS A 78 -3.81 3.15 28.99
C LYS A 78 -3.55 4.02 27.78
N ARG A 79 -2.49 3.77 27.02
CA ARG A 79 -2.04 4.67 25.96
C ARG A 79 -1.56 3.92 24.73
N GLY A 80 -1.86 4.50 23.57
CA GLY A 80 -1.32 4.08 22.29
C GLY A 80 -1.25 5.23 21.29
N GLN A 81 -0.97 4.87 20.06
CA GLN A 81 -0.92 5.78 18.93
C GLN A 81 -1.59 5.14 17.72
N LEU A 82 -2.47 5.91 17.07
CA LEU A 82 -3.01 5.56 15.77
C LEU A 82 -1.98 5.93 14.70
N LEU A 83 -1.69 4.98 13.83
CA LEU A 83 -0.73 5.14 12.74
C LEU A 83 -1.43 4.84 11.42
N GLY A 84 -1.08 5.57 10.37
CA GLY A 84 -1.63 5.37 9.02
C GLY A 84 -2.92 6.12 8.73
N LEU A 85 -3.74 6.43 9.74
CA LEU A 85 -5.02 7.08 9.47
C LEU A 85 -4.86 8.58 9.22
N VAL A 86 -5.39 9.10 8.10
CA VAL A 86 -5.47 10.54 7.84
C VAL A 86 -6.88 11.04 8.15
N GLY A 87 -6.99 12.05 9.03
CA GLY A 87 -8.28 12.67 9.35
C GLY A 87 -9.06 11.92 10.42
N THR A 88 -8.71 12.10 11.69
CA THR A 88 -9.35 11.41 12.83
C THR A 88 -10.68 12.02 13.26
N LYS A 89 -11.23 12.99 12.52
CA LYS A 89 -12.42 13.75 12.96
C LYS A 89 -13.65 12.85 13.08
N ASN A 90 -13.94 12.08 12.02
CA ASN A 90 -15.18 11.30 11.95
C ASN A 90 -15.13 10.10 12.92
N ILE A 91 -13.96 9.49 13.13
CA ILE A 91 -13.80 8.45 14.16
C ILE A 91 -13.88 9.01 15.59
N ILE A 92 -13.47 10.27 15.83
CA ILE A 92 -13.68 10.94 17.13
C ILE A 92 -15.17 11.17 17.37
N GLU A 93 -15.89 11.71 16.37
CA GLU A 93 -17.35 11.93 16.46
C GLU A 93 -18.09 10.60 16.69
N TYR A 94 -17.67 9.53 16.03
CA TYR A 94 -18.23 8.20 16.26
C TYR A 94 -18.00 7.68 17.69
N LEU A 95 -16.80 7.90 18.24
CA LEU A 95 -16.44 7.50 19.60
C LEU A 95 -17.27 8.22 20.67
N ASP A 96 -17.72 9.45 20.42
CA ASP A 96 -18.56 10.20 21.36
C ASP A 96 -19.95 9.54 21.54
N GLU A 97 -20.40 8.77 20.54
CA GLU A 97 -21.71 8.12 20.52
C GLU A 97 -21.64 6.59 20.65
N ASN A 98 -20.47 5.98 20.44
CA ASN A 98 -20.30 4.53 20.33
C ASN A 98 -19.03 4.02 21.01
N ASP A 99 -19.08 2.78 21.50
CA ASP A 99 -17.89 2.08 21.98
C ASP A 99 -17.06 1.56 20.79
N ILE A 100 -15.81 2.01 20.65
CA ILE A 100 -14.84 1.40 19.71
C ILE A 100 -13.99 0.36 20.44
N LYS A 101 -14.20 -0.91 20.09
CA LYS A 101 -13.44 -2.04 20.61
C LYS A 101 -12.20 -2.34 19.77
N VAL A 102 -11.16 -2.82 20.43
CA VAL A 102 -9.86 -3.14 19.81
C VAL A 102 -9.41 -4.51 20.28
N ARG A 103 -9.10 -5.40 19.34
CA ARG A 103 -8.41 -6.67 19.59
C ARG A 103 -6.93 -6.40 19.80
N VAL A 104 -6.40 -6.80 20.94
CA VAL A 104 -5.00 -6.54 21.30
C VAL A 104 -4.17 -7.81 21.12
N TYR A 105 -3.06 -7.65 20.39
CA TYR A 105 -2.04 -8.67 20.18
C TYR A 105 -0.75 -8.23 20.85
N ASN A 106 -0.11 -9.13 21.61
CA ASN A 106 1.19 -8.83 22.20
C ASN A 106 2.29 -8.71 21.12
N PRO A 107 3.52 -8.26 21.45
CA PRO A 107 4.63 -8.18 20.49
C PRO A 107 5.08 -9.52 19.87
N ALA A 108 4.58 -10.65 20.40
CA ALA A 108 4.76 -11.97 19.82
C ALA A 108 3.63 -12.37 18.85
N GLY A 109 2.61 -11.51 18.67
CA GLY A 109 1.50 -11.71 17.75
C GLY A 109 0.35 -12.53 18.34
N GLU A 110 0.38 -12.80 19.64
CA GLU A 110 -0.65 -13.58 20.31
C GLU A 110 -1.77 -12.67 20.76
N PHE A 111 -3.01 -13.05 20.49
CA PHE A 111 -4.18 -12.34 21.01
C PHE A 111 -4.24 -12.46 22.52
N ILE A 112 -4.29 -11.33 23.23
CA ILE A 112 -4.28 -11.28 24.70
C ILE A 112 -5.57 -10.73 25.31
N GLY A 113 -6.43 -10.08 24.52
CA GLY A 113 -7.72 -9.58 25.01
C GLY A 113 -8.30 -8.46 24.15
N ASN A 114 -9.48 -7.99 24.55
CA ASN A 114 -10.16 -6.87 23.92
C ASN A 114 -10.10 -5.65 24.81
N ALA A 115 -9.57 -4.54 24.28
CA ALA A 115 -9.58 -3.23 24.91
C ALA A 115 -10.68 -2.34 24.30
N LYS A 116 -10.91 -1.19 24.91
CA LYS A 116 -11.74 -0.12 24.33
C LYS A 116 -10.89 1.13 24.12
N ILE A 117 -11.14 1.86 23.03
CA ILE A 117 -10.65 3.22 22.89
C ILE A 117 -11.49 4.10 23.81
N ASP A 118 -10.83 4.85 24.69
CA ASP A 118 -11.49 5.81 25.59
C ASP A 118 -11.50 7.22 25.01
N LYS A 119 -10.42 7.58 24.32
CA LYS A 119 -10.26 8.92 23.75
C LYS A 119 -9.24 8.91 22.61
N ILE A 120 -9.50 9.68 21.56
CA ILE A 120 -8.52 10.01 20.53
C ILE A 120 -8.16 11.50 20.68
N ILE A 121 -6.87 11.79 20.81
CA ILE A 121 -6.36 13.16 20.93
C ILE A 121 -6.05 13.67 19.52
N PRO A 122 -6.81 14.66 19.01
CA PRO A 122 -6.56 15.21 17.69
C PRO A 122 -5.19 15.86 17.64
N GLY A 123 -4.46 15.64 16.54
CA GLY A 123 -3.17 16.27 16.31
C GLY A 123 -2.22 15.39 15.50
N PRO A 124 -1.02 15.92 15.18
CA PRO A 124 -0.06 15.25 14.30
C PRO A 124 0.52 13.96 14.90
N LYS A 125 0.38 13.76 16.22
CA LYS A 125 0.81 12.55 16.90
C LYS A 125 -0.27 11.48 16.98
N GLN A 126 -1.55 11.82 16.76
CA GLN A 126 -2.68 10.89 16.83
C GLN A 126 -2.65 9.98 18.06
N GLU A 127 -2.40 10.58 19.23
CA GLU A 127 -2.33 9.83 20.48
C GLU A 127 -3.72 9.35 20.86
N LEU A 128 -3.84 8.17 21.46
CA LEU A 128 -5.09 7.66 21.97
C LEU A 128 -4.95 7.09 23.37
N TRP A 129 -6.05 7.11 24.09
CA TRP A 129 -6.21 6.45 25.38
C TRP A 129 -7.03 5.18 25.19
N VAL A 130 -6.60 4.12 25.87
CA VAL A 130 -7.29 2.83 25.89
C VAL A 130 -7.67 2.46 27.31
N LYS A 131 -8.68 1.60 27.42
CA LYS A 131 -9.07 0.93 28.66
C LYS A 131 -8.98 -0.58 28.43
N ALA A 132 -8.03 -1.22 29.11
CA ALA A 132 -7.89 -2.67 29.17
C ALA A 132 -7.94 -3.13 30.64
N ASP A 133 -8.54 -4.29 30.90
CA ASP A 133 -8.58 -4.96 32.20
C ASP A 133 -7.46 -6.01 32.36
N PHE A 134 -6.53 -6.04 31.41
CA PHE A 134 -5.36 -6.91 31.37
C PHE A 134 -4.09 -6.08 31.16
N GLU A 135 -2.93 -6.66 31.49
CA GLU A 135 -1.64 -6.04 31.19
C GLU A 135 -1.41 -6.03 29.68
N VAL A 136 -1.15 -4.84 29.12
CA VAL A 136 -0.77 -4.67 27.72
C VAL A 136 0.74 -4.41 27.64
N PRO A 137 1.54 -5.35 27.12
CA PRO A 137 2.96 -5.13 26.91
C PRO A 137 3.21 -3.97 25.94
N ARG A 138 4.31 -3.24 26.12
CA ARG A 138 4.72 -2.18 25.19
C ARG A 138 4.97 -2.73 23.79
N ASN A 139 4.54 -2.00 22.76
CA ASN A 139 4.54 -2.40 21.34
C ASN A 139 3.55 -3.52 21.01
N SER A 140 2.53 -3.72 21.84
CA SER A 140 1.36 -4.50 21.43
C SER A 140 0.64 -3.82 20.27
N ILE A 141 -0.02 -4.61 19.43
CA ILE A 141 -0.73 -4.16 18.24
C ILE A 141 -2.22 -4.20 18.53
N GLY A 142 -2.90 -3.08 18.31
CA GLY A 142 -4.36 -2.98 18.36
C GLY A 142 -4.95 -3.01 16.95
N MET A 143 -5.90 -3.91 16.73
CA MET A 143 -6.74 -3.97 15.54
C MET A 143 -8.17 -3.63 15.92
N LEU A 144 -8.92 -2.93 15.07
CA LEU A 144 -10.35 -2.71 15.31
C LEU A 144 -11.07 -4.05 15.45
N ASP A 145 -12.00 -4.16 16.41
CA ASP A 145 -12.74 -5.41 16.66
C ASP A 145 -13.89 -5.57 15.65
N ILE A 146 -13.52 -5.90 14.41
CA ILE A 146 -14.41 -6.19 13.29
C ILE A 146 -14.09 -7.57 12.71
N PHE A 147 -15.03 -8.14 11.96
CA PHE A 147 -14.82 -9.44 11.32
C PHE A 147 -13.67 -9.36 10.31
N PRO A 148 -12.65 -10.25 10.42
CA PRO A 148 -11.47 -10.15 9.56
C PRO A 148 -11.77 -10.51 8.11
N PHE A 149 -12.68 -11.46 7.89
CA PHE A 149 -13.05 -11.95 6.58
C PHE A 149 -14.51 -12.38 6.62
N ASP A 150 -15.29 -11.91 5.65
CA ASP A 150 -16.61 -12.40 5.32
C ASP A 150 -16.82 -12.32 3.80
N GLU A 151 -17.71 -13.14 3.25
CA GLU A 151 -17.98 -13.14 1.82
C GLU A 151 -19.47 -13.31 1.49
N THR A 152 -19.91 -12.60 0.45
CA THR A 152 -21.20 -12.81 -0.19
C THR A 152 -21.00 -13.48 -1.56
N ASP A 153 -22.05 -13.61 -2.37
CA ASP A 153 -21.90 -14.11 -3.74
C ASP A 153 -21.06 -13.17 -4.63
N THR A 154 -21.07 -11.86 -4.35
CA THR A 154 -20.48 -10.83 -5.23
C THR A 154 -19.33 -10.05 -4.58
N THR A 155 -19.26 -10.00 -3.26
CA THR A 155 -18.29 -9.17 -2.52
C THR A 155 -17.46 -9.97 -1.51
N LEU A 156 -16.31 -9.40 -1.15
CA LEU A 156 -15.49 -9.74 0.01
C LEU A 156 -15.52 -8.58 0.98
N ASN A 157 -15.70 -8.89 2.26
CA ASN A 157 -15.56 -7.96 3.37
C ASN A 157 -14.27 -8.31 4.11
N LEU A 158 -13.29 -7.42 4.09
CA LEU A 158 -11.91 -7.67 4.53
C LEU A 158 -11.50 -6.66 5.60
N TYR A 159 -10.76 -7.07 6.63
CA TYR A 159 -10.19 -6.12 7.60
C TYR A 159 -9.16 -5.18 6.94
N ASN A 160 -8.29 -5.75 6.15
CA ASN A 160 -7.21 -5.09 5.44
C ASN A 160 -7.31 -5.49 3.95
N ALA A 161 -8.22 -4.83 3.22
CA ALA A 161 -8.12 -4.88 1.77
C ALA A 161 -6.93 -4.03 1.29
N ASP A 162 -6.72 -2.86 1.92
CA ASP A 162 -5.63 -1.90 1.66
C ASP A 162 -4.34 -2.11 2.49
N ASP A 163 -3.34 -2.88 2.05
CA ASP A 163 -3.23 -3.53 0.75
C ASP A 163 -3.05 -5.06 0.88
N GLY A 164 -3.58 -5.62 1.97
CA GLY A 164 -3.51 -7.05 2.26
C GLY A 164 -4.14 -7.94 1.19
N LEU A 165 -5.11 -7.43 0.42
CA LEU A 165 -5.66 -8.13 -0.73
C LEU A 165 -4.64 -8.24 -1.87
N MET A 166 -3.94 -7.16 -2.22
CA MET A 166 -2.94 -7.20 -3.29
C MET A 166 -1.70 -8.00 -2.90
N VAL A 167 -1.29 -7.94 -1.64
CA VAL A 167 -0.26 -8.84 -1.10
C VAL A 167 -0.67 -10.30 -1.29
N SER A 168 -1.93 -10.62 -0.99
CA SER A 168 -2.47 -11.97 -1.18
C SER A 168 -2.48 -12.39 -2.66
N ILE A 169 -2.81 -11.47 -3.58
CA ILE A 169 -2.75 -11.69 -5.03
C ILE A 169 -1.30 -11.98 -5.47
N LEU A 170 -0.31 -11.18 -5.01
CA LEU A 170 1.10 -11.41 -5.36
C LEU A 170 1.61 -12.77 -4.86
N LEU A 171 1.29 -13.15 -3.61
CA LEU A 171 1.63 -14.46 -3.06
C LEU A 171 0.96 -15.59 -3.85
N TYR A 172 -0.28 -15.40 -4.29
CA TYR A 172 -0.96 -16.37 -5.13
C TYR A 172 -0.27 -16.53 -6.49
N LEU A 173 0.04 -15.44 -7.19
CA LEU A 173 0.73 -15.48 -8.48
C LEU A 173 2.07 -16.22 -8.38
N LEU A 174 2.84 -15.93 -7.33
CA LEU A 174 4.11 -16.59 -7.04
C LEU A 174 3.96 -18.08 -6.77
N THR A 175 3.16 -18.44 -5.77
CA THR A 175 3.05 -19.83 -5.32
C THR A 175 2.30 -20.71 -6.33
N SER A 176 1.49 -20.12 -7.20
CA SER A 176 0.80 -20.82 -8.29
C SER A 176 1.58 -20.79 -9.61
N LYS A 177 2.79 -20.20 -9.62
CA LYS A 177 3.67 -20.11 -10.79
C LYS A 177 2.99 -19.46 -12.00
N LEU A 178 2.24 -18.39 -11.76
CA LEU A 178 1.53 -17.61 -12.77
C LEU A 178 2.32 -16.40 -13.28
N ILE A 179 3.52 -16.18 -12.74
CA ILE A 179 4.44 -15.17 -13.26
C ILE A 179 5.13 -15.74 -14.51
N GLY A 180 4.82 -15.15 -15.66
CA GLY A 180 5.46 -15.50 -16.92
C GLY A 180 6.90 -14.96 -17.03
N ASN A 181 7.50 -15.13 -18.20
CA ASN A 181 8.91 -14.78 -18.41
C ASN A 181 9.12 -13.51 -19.24
N THR A 182 8.08 -12.80 -19.71
CA THR A 182 8.19 -11.65 -20.62
C THR A 182 9.14 -10.56 -20.12
N TYR A 183 9.24 -10.38 -18.80
CA TYR A 183 10.08 -9.39 -18.14
C TYR A 183 11.01 -10.04 -17.12
N ASP A 184 12.06 -9.32 -16.73
CA ASP A 184 12.75 -9.59 -15.46
C ASP A 184 11.84 -9.05 -14.33
N VAL A 185 10.92 -9.89 -13.83
CA VAL A 185 9.87 -9.50 -12.88
C VAL A 185 10.40 -9.46 -11.46
N PHE A 186 10.36 -8.28 -10.84
CA PHE A 186 10.63 -8.06 -9.42
C PHE A 186 9.29 -7.89 -8.70
N LEU A 187 9.10 -8.61 -7.60
CA LEU A 187 7.93 -8.41 -6.73
C LEU A 187 8.38 -7.85 -5.38
N ALA A 188 7.83 -6.70 -4.99
CA ALA A 188 8.18 -6.01 -3.76
C ALA A 188 6.99 -5.92 -2.79
N PHE A 189 7.19 -6.38 -1.57
CA PHE A 189 6.26 -6.21 -0.46
C PHE A 189 6.77 -5.07 0.43
N MET A 190 6.14 -3.90 0.33
CA MET A 190 6.57 -2.64 0.93
C MET A 190 6.06 -2.51 2.37
N LYS A 191 6.95 -2.28 3.33
CA LYS A 191 6.61 -2.41 4.76
C LYS A 191 5.89 -1.22 5.42
N HIS A 192 6.03 -0.02 4.86
CA HIS A 192 5.72 1.24 5.54
C HIS A 192 5.12 2.29 4.57
N GLU A 193 4.00 1.98 3.90
CA GLU A 193 3.28 2.92 3.04
C GLU A 193 2.45 3.90 3.86
N GLU A 194 1.65 3.40 4.81
CA GLU A 194 0.62 4.19 5.49
C GLU A 194 1.20 5.35 6.32
N VAL A 195 2.49 5.25 6.66
CA VAL A 195 3.26 6.31 7.33
C VAL A 195 3.99 7.22 6.35
N HIS A 196 3.29 7.60 5.27
CA HIS A 196 3.74 8.48 4.18
C HIS A 196 4.79 7.87 3.23
N GLN A 197 4.57 6.67 2.71
CA GLN A 197 5.39 6.07 1.65
C GLN A 197 6.86 5.98 2.03
N VAL A 198 7.16 5.65 3.30
CA VAL A 198 8.55 5.62 3.81
C VAL A 198 9.35 4.56 3.07
N SER A 199 8.76 3.39 2.83
CA SER A 199 9.43 2.30 2.13
C SER A 199 9.67 2.60 0.65
N SER A 200 8.67 3.07 -0.09
CA SER A 200 8.86 3.39 -1.52
C SER A 200 9.76 4.60 -1.71
N TRP A 201 9.72 5.59 -0.81
CA TRP A 201 10.69 6.68 -0.80
C TRP A 201 12.13 6.19 -0.69
N TRP A 202 12.40 5.27 0.24
CA TRP A 202 13.73 4.67 0.40
C TRP A 202 14.14 3.86 -0.84
N LEU A 203 13.26 2.99 -1.33
CA LEU A 203 13.52 2.11 -2.47
C LEU A 203 13.87 2.91 -3.73
N THR A 204 13.10 3.97 -3.98
CA THR A 204 13.26 4.84 -5.16
C THR A 204 14.47 5.75 -5.07
N ARG A 205 14.69 6.40 -3.93
CA ARG A 205 15.85 7.27 -3.72
C ARG A 205 17.17 6.52 -3.86
N THR A 206 17.21 5.27 -3.39
CA THR A 206 18.40 4.41 -3.51
C THR A 206 18.51 3.73 -4.86
N ASN A 207 17.45 3.77 -5.68
CA ASN A 207 17.29 2.97 -6.89
C ASN A 207 17.72 1.52 -6.67
N TYR A 208 17.23 0.88 -5.59
CA TYR A 208 17.74 -0.38 -5.07
C TYR A 208 17.84 -1.51 -6.12
N ILE A 209 16.88 -1.58 -7.05
CA ILE A 209 16.83 -2.59 -8.12
C ILE A 209 17.42 -2.11 -9.45
N ASN A 210 18.08 -0.95 -9.47
CA ASN A 210 18.70 -0.32 -10.64
C ASN A 210 17.72 -0.17 -11.83
N LEU A 211 16.59 0.49 -11.60
CA LEU A 211 15.66 0.87 -12.65
C LEU A 211 16.28 1.90 -13.59
N THR A 212 15.87 1.80 -14.86
CA THR A 212 16.19 2.71 -15.96
C THR A 212 14.90 3.25 -16.58
N THR A 213 15.03 4.21 -17.49
CA THR A 213 13.88 4.83 -18.18
C THR A 213 13.11 3.88 -19.09
N ASP A 214 13.66 2.71 -19.42
CA ASP A 214 12.99 1.69 -20.22
C ASP A 214 12.22 0.66 -19.39
N ASP A 215 12.41 0.65 -18.07
CA ASP A 215 11.80 -0.30 -17.14
C ASP A 215 10.39 0.13 -16.73
N TYR A 216 9.65 -0.79 -16.10
CA TYR A 216 8.24 -0.66 -15.76
C TYR A 216 8.00 -0.73 -14.25
N VAL A 217 7.09 0.10 -13.75
CA VAL A 217 6.67 0.11 -12.34
C VAL A 217 5.15 0.01 -12.27
N LEU A 218 4.67 -1.07 -11.70
CA LEU A 218 3.26 -1.32 -11.42
C LEU A 218 3.04 -1.38 -9.91
N ASN A 219 2.43 -0.34 -9.36
CA ASN A 219 1.94 -0.39 -7.99
C ASN A 219 0.56 -1.07 -7.95
N LEU A 220 0.28 -1.82 -6.91
CA LEU A 220 -1.03 -2.39 -6.63
C LEU A 220 -1.61 -1.69 -5.40
N GLU A 221 -2.91 -1.39 -5.41
CA GLU A 221 -3.58 -0.74 -4.29
C GLU A 221 -5.07 -1.13 -4.18
N CYS A 222 -5.66 -0.96 -3.01
CA CYS A 222 -7.11 -1.00 -2.79
C CYS A 222 -7.64 0.34 -2.24
N LEU A 223 -8.07 1.26 -3.12
CA LEU A 223 -8.38 2.65 -2.77
C LEU A 223 -9.82 3.04 -3.01
N LYS A 224 -10.25 4.15 -2.40
CA LYS A 224 -11.49 4.83 -2.79
C LYS A 224 -11.34 5.41 -4.20
N THR A 225 -12.36 5.20 -5.04
CA THR A 225 -12.37 5.71 -6.40
C THR A 225 -12.95 7.12 -6.45
N GLU A 226 -12.11 8.12 -6.21
CA GLU A 226 -12.47 9.53 -6.37
C GLU A 226 -11.64 10.23 -7.47
N SER A 227 -12.30 10.65 -8.56
CA SER A 227 -11.66 11.40 -9.64
C SER A 227 -11.18 12.79 -9.17
N ILE A 228 -10.01 13.24 -9.63
CA ILE A 228 -9.48 14.61 -9.39
C ILE A 228 -10.36 15.68 -10.04
N ASP A 229 -11.02 15.35 -11.16
CA ASP A 229 -12.03 16.15 -11.84
C ASP A 229 -12.80 15.22 -12.79
N SER A 230 -13.99 14.79 -12.40
CA SER A 230 -14.78 13.82 -13.17
C SER A 230 -15.32 14.39 -14.48
N GLU A 231 -15.54 15.71 -14.54
CA GLU A 231 -16.04 16.37 -15.75
C GLU A 231 -14.94 16.44 -16.81
N LYS A 232 -13.70 16.72 -16.38
CA LYS A 232 -12.56 16.88 -17.29
C LYS A 232 -11.91 15.55 -17.68
N TYR A 233 -11.72 14.62 -16.73
CA TYR A 233 -10.94 13.40 -16.95
C TYR A 233 -11.77 12.12 -16.95
N GLY A 234 -13.09 12.23 -16.77
CA GLY A 234 -13.99 11.10 -16.63
C GLY A 234 -14.14 10.64 -15.17
N ALA A 235 -15.34 10.14 -14.87
CA ALA A 235 -15.62 9.51 -13.59
C ALA A 235 -15.03 8.09 -13.56
N VAL A 236 -14.43 7.74 -12.42
CA VAL A 236 -14.20 6.35 -12.03
C VAL A 236 -15.25 5.95 -11.01
N ASP A 237 -15.71 4.70 -11.04
CA ASP A 237 -16.71 4.21 -10.10
C ASP A 237 -16.40 2.79 -9.61
N TYR A 238 -17.14 2.37 -8.58
CA TYR A 238 -16.99 1.06 -7.94
C TYR A 238 -17.52 -0.11 -8.79
N ASN A 239 -18.21 0.13 -9.91
CA ASN A 239 -18.83 -0.89 -10.79
C ASN A 239 -18.09 -1.12 -12.12
N GLY A 240 -17.21 -0.20 -12.51
CA GLY A 240 -16.52 -0.21 -13.78
C GLY A 240 -15.35 -1.19 -13.91
N GLY A 241 -15.00 -1.91 -12.84
CA GLY A 241 -13.83 -2.80 -12.77
C GLY A 241 -12.64 -2.15 -12.06
N PRO A 242 -11.48 -2.85 -11.98
CA PRO A 242 -10.23 -2.24 -11.55
C PRO A 242 -9.90 -0.96 -12.31
N VAL A 243 -9.18 -0.05 -11.67
CA VAL A 243 -8.76 1.22 -12.27
C VAL A 243 -7.26 1.20 -12.52
N LEU A 244 -6.87 1.46 -13.76
CA LEU A 244 -5.53 1.86 -14.12
C LEU A 244 -5.35 3.34 -13.77
N GLN A 245 -4.86 3.59 -12.57
CA GLN A 245 -4.63 4.91 -12.01
C GLN A 245 -3.32 5.51 -12.56
N LEU A 246 -3.42 6.71 -13.10
CA LEU A 246 -2.31 7.44 -13.72
C LEU A 246 -1.78 8.60 -12.86
N SER A 247 -2.40 8.85 -11.71
CA SER A 247 -2.09 10.00 -10.87
C SER A 247 -2.41 9.77 -9.40
N ASN A 248 -1.90 10.64 -8.54
CA ASN A 248 -2.54 10.97 -7.26
C ASN A 248 -2.64 12.49 -7.07
N THR A 249 -3.18 12.96 -5.94
CA THR A 249 -3.35 14.40 -5.68
C THR A 249 -2.01 15.15 -5.82
N GLY A 250 -1.96 15.97 -6.88
CA GLY A 250 -0.83 16.82 -7.25
C GLY A 250 0.30 16.11 -8.00
N CYS A 251 0.14 14.87 -8.45
CA CYS A 251 1.17 14.14 -9.19
C CYS A 251 0.57 13.29 -10.31
N LEU A 252 0.87 13.64 -11.56
CA LEU A 252 0.75 12.71 -12.68
C LEU A 252 1.98 11.79 -12.71
N PHE A 253 1.76 10.48 -12.82
CA PHE A 253 2.87 9.52 -12.78
C PHE A 253 3.78 9.65 -13.99
N GLY A 254 5.09 9.63 -13.74
CA GLY A 254 6.11 9.76 -14.76
C GLY A 254 6.14 11.13 -15.45
N TYR A 255 5.50 12.18 -14.90
CA TYR A 255 5.38 13.48 -15.60
C TYR A 255 6.73 14.12 -15.97
N LYS A 256 7.77 13.84 -15.17
CA LYS A 256 9.12 14.35 -15.41
C LYS A 256 9.87 13.61 -16.53
N ASN A 257 9.34 12.48 -16.98
CA ASN A 257 9.88 11.69 -18.08
C ASN A 257 8.94 11.81 -19.29
N PRO A 258 9.35 12.49 -20.37
CA PRO A 258 8.52 12.70 -21.55
C PRO A 258 8.22 11.39 -22.27
N GLY A 259 7.16 11.41 -23.09
CA GLY A 259 6.76 10.29 -23.93
C GLY A 259 5.70 9.36 -23.32
N PRO A 260 5.29 8.34 -24.11
CA PRO A 260 4.18 7.47 -23.78
C PRO A 260 4.52 6.56 -22.60
N ASN A 261 3.52 6.34 -21.74
CA ASN A 261 3.59 5.31 -20.73
C ASN A 261 3.34 3.94 -21.39
N LYS A 262 4.40 3.19 -21.68
CA LYS A 262 4.28 1.89 -22.36
C LYS A 262 3.59 0.83 -21.48
N LEU A 263 3.64 0.97 -20.15
CA LEU A 263 2.91 0.08 -19.24
C LEU A 263 1.40 0.29 -19.36
N GLU A 264 0.98 1.56 -19.41
CA GLU A 264 -0.43 1.94 -19.60
C GLU A 264 -1.00 1.29 -20.85
N LEU A 265 -0.30 1.46 -21.97
CA LEU A 265 -0.71 0.91 -23.26
C LEU A 265 -0.80 -0.61 -23.23
N THR A 266 0.16 -1.27 -22.57
CA THR A 266 0.20 -2.74 -22.46
C THR A 266 -0.98 -3.28 -21.66
N LEU A 267 -1.27 -2.71 -20.48
CA LEU A 267 -2.38 -3.15 -19.64
C LEU A 267 -3.74 -2.92 -20.31
N ARG A 268 -3.92 -1.79 -21.00
CA ARG A 268 -5.13 -1.50 -21.77
C ARG A 268 -5.30 -2.46 -22.94
N GLN A 269 -4.20 -2.81 -23.61
CA GLN A 269 -4.22 -3.80 -24.69
C GLN A 269 -4.65 -5.18 -24.20
N ILE A 270 -4.11 -5.61 -23.06
CA ILE A 270 -4.49 -6.88 -22.42
C ILE A 270 -5.98 -6.86 -22.07
N ALA A 271 -6.45 -5.79 -21.41
CA ALA A 271 -7.85 -5.67 -21.04
C ALA A 271 -8.78 -5.73 -22.26
N HIS A 272 -8.44 -5.00 -23.33
CA HIS A 272 -9.22 -5.00 -24.56
C HIS A 272 -9.25 -6.38 -25.23
N THR A 273 -8.09 -7.00 -25.44
CA THR A 273 -7.99 -8.30 -26.13
C THR A 273 -8.61 -9.45 -25.34
N SER A 274 -8.57 -9.37 -24.01
CA SER A 274 -9.13 -10.39 -23.11
C SER A 274 -10.54 -10.06 -22.65
N SER A 275 -11.16 -8.98 -23.17
CA SER A 275 -12.49 -8.51 -22.77
C SER A 275 -12.65 -8.29 -21.26
N LEU A 276 -11.59 -7.82 -20.61
CA LEU A 276 -11.56 -7.53 -19.18
C LEU A 276 -12.04 -6.10 -18.92
N LYS A 277 -12.79 -5.92 -17.83
CA LYS A 277 -13.17 -4.59 -17.37
C LYS A 277 -11.94 -3.88 -16.79
N LEU A 278 -11.56 -2.75 -17.38
CA LEU A 278 -10.50 -1.90 -16.86
C LEU A 278 -10.89 -0.45 -17.11
N GLN A 279 -10.95 0.33 -16.04
CA GLN A 279 -11.09 1.78 -16.11
C GLN A 279 -9.71 2.40 -16.25
N VAL A 280 -9.60 3.56 -16.89
CA VAL A 280 -8.37 4.37 -16.90
C VAL A 280 -8.74 5.71 -16.27
N GLY A 281 -8.03 6.11 -15.21
CA GLY A 281 -8.49 7.19 -14.36
C GLY A 281 -7.40 8.06 -13.74
N VAL A 282 -7.80 9.30 -13.44
CA VAL A 282 -7.03 10.29 -12.69
C VAL A 282 -7.63 10.40 -11.28
N ILE A 283 -7.08 9.63 -10.34
CA ILE A 283 -7.62 9.49 -8.96
C ILE A 283 -6.87 10.42 -7.99
N LYS A 284 -7.56 10.88 -6.94
CA LYS A 284 -7.04 11.74 -5.86
C LYS A 284 -6.11 11.02 -4.89
N ASP A 285 -6.43 9.79 -4.54
CA ASP A 285 -5.80 9.11 -3.40
C ASP A 285 -4.31 8.81 -3.64
N SER A 286 -3.51 8.88 -2.57
CA SER A 286 -2.06 8.69 -2.61
C SER A 286 -1.69 7.22 -2.65
N CYS A 287 -0.50 6.92 -3.18
CA CYS A 287 0.03 5.56 -3.27
C CYS A 287 1.55 5.55 -3.49
N ASP A 288 2.15 4.37 -3.45
CA ASP A 288 3.59 4.13 -3.58
C ASP A 288 4.21 4.47 -4.95
N SER A 289 3.40 4.83 -5.94
CA SER A 289 3.86 5.28 -7.28
C SER A 289 4.50 6.68 -7.30
N ARG A 290 4.13 7.59 -6.38
CA ARG A 290 4.62 8.99 -6.43
C ARG A 290 6.14 9.11 -6.30
N PRO A 291 6.82 8.43 -5.35
CA PRO A 291 8.27 8.52 -5.23
C PRO A 291 9.03 8.19 -6.52
N PHE A 292 8.56 7.23 -7.32
CA PHE A 292 9.18 6.88 -8.61
C PHE A 292 9.15 8.04 -9.61
N THR A 293 8.07 8.82 -9.59
CA THR A 293 7.96 10.05 -10.38
C THR A 293 8.88 11.14 -9.85
N GLN A 294 8.97 11.29 -8.52
CA GLN A 294 9.80 12.31 -7.88
C GLN A 294 11.29 12.16 -8.23
N PHE A 295 11.78 10.92 -8.29
CA PHE A 295 13.17 10.57 -8.60
C PHE A 295 13.44 10.27 -10.08
N GLU A 296 12.47 10.52 -10.97
CA GLU A 296 12.69 10.51 -12.42
C GLU A 296 13.14 9.16 -12.99
N LEU A 297 12.81 8.04 -12.32
CA LEU A 297 13.36 6.73 -12.67
C LEU A 297 12.85 6.20 -14.02
N THR A 298 11.56 6.37 -14.33
CA THR A 298 10.94 5.89 -15.58
C THR A 298 9.65 6.66 -15.91
N PRO A 299 9.26 6.82 -17.19
CA PRO A 299 7.93 7.28 -17.59
C PRO A 299 6.84 6.19 -17.44
N ASN A 300 7.21 4.92 -17.29
CA ASN A 300 6.29 3.79 -17.38
C ASN A 300 5.76 3.35 -16.01
N ILE A 301 5.03 4.26 -15.35
CA ILE A 301 4.52 4.08 -13.98
C ILE A 301 3.00 4.03 -14.01
N CYS A 302 2.41 2.97 -13.48
CA CYS A 302 0.97 2.85 -13.28
C CYS A 302 0.68 2.33 -11.88
N THR A 303 -0.50 2.67 -11.36
CA THR A 303 -1.10 1.94 -10.23
C THR A 303 -2.31 1.16 -10.75
N LEU A 304 -2.42 -0.12 -10.42
CA LEU A 304 -3.61 -0.92 -10.65
C LEU A 304 -4.40 -1.00 -9.34
N THR A 305 -5.54 -0.33 -9.32
CA THR A 305 -6.35 -0.12 -8.11
C THR A 305 -7.59 -0.97 -8.16
N ILE A 306 -7.86 -1.76 -7.12
CA ILE A 306 -9.19 -2.34 -6.91
C ILE A 306 -10.03 -1.33 -6.10
N PRO A 307 -11.23 -0.95 -6.58
CA PRO A 307 -12.10 -0.05 -5.82
C PRO A 307 -12.47 -0.59 -4.44
N ASN A 308 -12.24 0.19 -3.40
CA ASN A 308 -12.49 -0.13 -1.99
C ASN A 308 -13.45 0.88 -1.37
N ILE A 309 -14.68 0.46 -1.06
CA ILE A 309 -15.76 1.37 -0.65
C ILE A 309 -15.53 1.92 0.75
N TYR A 310 -15.09 1.07 1.68
CA TYR A 310 -14.93 1.40 3.10
C TYR A 310 -13.47 1.36 3.54
N LYS A 311 -12.57 1.85 2.67
CA LYS A 311 -11.13 1.97 2.92
C LYS A 311 -10.84 2.44 4.36
N HIS A 312 -9.82 1.87 4.98
CA HIS A 312 -9.40 2.15 6.36
C HIS A 312 -10.51 1.84 7.37
N ASN A 313 -11.24 0.76 7.14
CA ASN A 313 -12.36 0.28 7.94
C ASN A 313 -13.49 1.30 8.19
N GLY A 314 -13.75 2.18 7.22
CA GLY A 314 -14.77 3.23 7.32
C GLY A 314 -14.42 4.33 8.33
N ALA A 315 -13.16 4.41 8.76
CA ALA A 315 -12.73 5.44 9.72
C ALA A 315 -12.90 6.87 9.17
N ASP A 316 -12.90 7.04 7.86
CA ASP A 316 -13.08 8.33 7.19
C ASP A 316 -14.54 8.70 6.93
N ASP A 317 -15.49 7.76 7.00
CA ASP A 317 -16.94 8.05 7.03
C ASP A 317 -17.55 7.95 8.43
N GLY A 318 -16.72 7.57 9.41
CA GLY A 318 -17.07 7.52 10.81
C GLY A 318 -17.85 6.27 11.21
N ILE A 319 -17.92 5.22 10.38
CA ILE A 319 -18.57 3.97 10.77
C ILE A 319 -17.58 2.82 10.64
N ILE A 320 -17.23 2.23 11.78
CA ILE A 320 -16.27 1.13 11.86
C ILE A 320 -16.86 -0.16 11.28
N ARG A 321 -16.30 -0.63 10.16
CA ARG A 321 -16.71 -1.88 9.47
C ARG A 321 -15.59 -2.41 8.59
N SER A 322 -15.74 -3.66 8.12
CA SER A 322 -14.81 -4.25 7.15
C SER A 322 -14.86 -3.51 5.81
N GLU A 323 -13.74 -3.54 5.09
CA GLU A 323 -13.57 -2.99 3.75
C GLU A 323 -14.29 -3.86 2.73
N GLU A 324 -15.07 -3.25 1.83
CA GLU A 324 -15.86 -3.99 0.84
C GLU A 324 -15.20 -3.94 -0.55
N ILE A 325 -14.95 -5.12 -1.12
CA ILE A 325 -14.33 -5.34 -2.42
C ILE A 325 -15.19 -6.26 -3.29
N LYS A 326 -15.26 -6.00 -4.60
CA LYS A 326 -15.94 -6.91 -5.53
C LYS A 326 -15.08 -8.07 -5.95
N LYS A 327 -15.64 -9.28 -5.90
CA LYS A 327 -14.96 -10.51 -6.34
C LYS A 327 -14.55 -10.45 -7.81
N ALA A 328 -15.35 -9.81 -8.66
CA ALA A 328 -15.05 -9.66 -10.08
C ALA A 328 -13.77 -8.83 -10.33
N ASP A 329 -13.50 -7.84 -9.48
CA ASP A 329 -12.33 -6.97 -9.62
C ASP A 329 -11.05 -7.70 -9.19
N VAL A 330 -11.14 -8.55 -8.16
CA VAL A 330 -10.06 -9.46 -7.76
C VAL A 330 -9.67 -10.40 -8.90
N VAL A 331 -10.66 -11.06 -9.51
CA VAL A 331 -10.43 -11.99 -10.64
C VAL A 331 -9.81 -11.22 -11.82
N THR A 332 -10.36 -10.06 -12.16
CA THR A 332 -9.84 -9.23 -13.26
C THR A 332 -8.39 -8.80 -13.00
N CYS A 333 -8.05 -8.41 -11.77
CA CYS A 333 -6.68 -8.04 -11.41
C CYS A 333 -5.70 -9.22 -11.59
N VAL A 334 -6.06 -10.41 -11.11
CA VAL A 334 -5.25 -11.64 -11.30
C VAL A 334 -5.03 -11.96 -12.78
N GLU A 335 -6.08 -11.86 -13.60
CA GLU A 335 -6.01 -12.12 -15.04
C GLU A 335 -5.13 -11.09 -15.77
N LEU A 336 -5.23 -9.80 -15.41
CA LEU A 336 -4.37 -8.74 -15.94
C LEU A 336 -2.90 -8.98 -15.59
N LEU A 337 -2.57 -9.30 -14.34
CA LEU A 337 -1.20 -9.51 -13.89
C LEU A 337 -0.57 -10.78 -14.50
N THR A 338 -1.34 -11.87 -14.58
CA THR A 338 -0.91 -13.10 -15.24
C THR A 338 -0.61 -12.85 -16.71
N SER A 339 -1.50 -12.15 -17.39
CA SER A 339 -1.34 -11.80 -18.82
C SER A 339 -0.19 -10.84 -19.06
N LEU A 340 -0.01 -9.83 -18.21
CA LEU A 340 1.09 -8.86 -18.31
C LEU A 340 2.45 -9.55 -18.27
N THR A 341 2.62 -10.53 -17.39
CA THR A 341 3.90 -11.23 -17.23
C THR A 341 4.14 -12.33 -18.27
N SER A 342 3.09 -12.75 -19.00
CA SER A 342 3.12 -13.92 -19.89
C SER A 342 2.96 -13.61 -21.38
N LEU A 343 2.36 -12.47 -21.74
CA LEU A 343 2.16 -12.11 -23.14
C LEU A 343 3.43 -11.49 -23.71
N GLU A 344 3.99 -12.09 -24.76
CA GLU A 344 4.92 -11.39 -25.65
C GLU A 344 4.14 -10.29 -26.37
N SER A 345 4.70 -9.08 -26.47
CA SER A 345 4.00 -7.89 -26.95
C SER A 345 3.24 -8.18 -28.25
N SER A 346 1.91 -8.28 -28.17
CA SER A 346 1.09 -8.47 -29.35
C SER A 346 1.03 -7.15 -30.13
N GLN A 347 1.70 -7.10 -31.28
CA GLN A 347 1.45 -6.06 -32.27
C GLN A 347 -0.01 -6.20 -32.74
N GLY A 348 -0.83 -5.17 -32.61
CA GLY A 348 -2.19 -5.24 -33.17
C GLY A 348 -3.09 -4.04 -32.98
N ILE A 349 -2.96 -3.26 -31.91
CA ILE A 349 -3.83 -2.10 -31.68
C ILE A 349 -2.98 -0.89 -31.30
N VAL A 350 -3.20 0.20 -32.04
CA VAL A 350 -2.61 1.50 -31.73
C VAL A 350 -3.57 2.21 -30.77
N LEU A 351 -3.27 2.15 -29.48
CA LEU A 351 -3.97 2.92 -28.45
C LEU A 351 -3.20 4.23 -28.20
N GLU A 352 -3.92 5.35 -28.06
CA GLU A 352 -3.32 6.61 -27.59
C GLU A 352 -3.05 6.53 -26.09
N SER A 353 -1.88 7.01 -25.63
CA SER A 353 -1.56 7.08 -24.21
C SER A 353 -2.26 8.28 -23.57
N VAL A 354 -3.14 7.99 -22.61
CA VAL A 354 -3.81 9.02 -21.81
C VAL A 354 -2.79 9.75 -20.96
N SER A 355 -1.81 9.02 -20.40
CA SER A 355 -0.72 9.62 -19.62
C SER A 355 0.06 10.64 -20.44
N GLU A 356 0.44 10.31 -21.68
CA GLU A 356 1.17 11.24 -22.55
C GLU A 356 0.39 12.52 -22.85
N LYS A 357 -0.90 12.39 -23.17
CA LYS A 357 -1.78 13.55 -23.38
C LYS A 357 -1.81 14.45 -22.14
N LEU A 358 -1.99 13.87 -20.95
CA LEU A 358 -2.02 14.61 -19.69
C LEU A 358 -0.68 15.30 -19.38
N LYS A 359 0.45 14.66 -19.71
CA LYS A 359 1.79 15.26 -19.57
C LYS A 359 1.94 16.49 -20.47
N ASN A 360 1.53 16.38 -21.73
CA ASN A 360 1.62 17.48 -22.70
C ASN A 360 0.76 18.69 -22.32
N GLU A 361 -0.36 18.45 -21.63
CA GLU A 361 -1.24 19.49 -21.11
C GLU A 361 -0.79 20.07 -19.75
N ASN A 362 0.30 19.53 -19.16
CA ASN A 362 0.70 19.78 -17.77
C ASN A 362 -0.48 19.66 -16.79
N ALA A 363 -1.33 18.66 -17.03
CA ALA A 363 -2.54 18.43 -16.25
C ALA A 363 -2.19 17.78 -14.91
N VAL A 364 -3.00 18.04 -13.88
CA VAL A 364 -3.00 17.35 -12.56
C VAL A 364 -1.80 17.64 -11.65
N THR A 365 -0.63 17.92 -12.19
CA THR A 365 0.62 18.06 -11.42
C THR A 365 0.69 19.40 -10.71
N ASP A 366 0.94 19.36 -9.39
CA ASP A 366 1.23 20.52 -8.55
C ASP A 366 2.66 20.40 -8.02
N GLU A 367 3.59 21.13 -8.64
CA GLU A 367 5.00 21.09 -8.27
C GLU A 367 5.26 21.57 -6.83
N VAL A 368 4.46 22.52 -6.33
CA VAL A 368 4.61 23.05 -4.96
C VAL A 368 4.22 21.96 -3.96
N LEU A 369 3.10 21.28 -4.21
CA LEU A 369 2.68 20.16 -3.39
C LEU A 369 3.67 19.00 -3.46
N LEU A 370 4.20 18.67 -4.63
CA LEU A 370 5.23 17.64 -4.79
C LEU A 370 6.50 17.95 -4.00
N LYS A 371 7.02 19.17 -4.10
CA LYS A 371 8.19 19.62 -3.31
C LYS A 371 7.91 19.52 -1.81
N ARG A 372 6.72 19.96 -1.37
CA ARG A 372 6.31 19.87 0.04
C ARG A 372 6.25 18.41 0.52
N LYS A 373 5.64 17.51 -0.26
CA LYS A 373 5.57 16.08 0.07
C LYS A 373 6.98 15.47 0.11
N ALA A 374 7.83 15.72 -0.88
CA ALA A 374 9.22 15.27 -0.91
C ALA A 374 10.03 15.70 0.33
N LYS A 375 9.87 16.96 0.75
CA LYS A 375 10.49 17.50 1.96
C LYS A 375 10.01 16.78 3.22
N LEU A 376 8.71 16.49 3.31
CA LEU A 376 8.13 15.70 4.39
C LEU A 376 8.71 14.28 4.40
N ASN A 377 8.78 13.60 3.25
CA ASN A 377 9.38 12.26 3.15
C ASN A 377 10.83 12.23 3.63
N ASN A 378 11.66 13.19 3.20
CA ASN A 378 13.06 13.28 3.65
C ASN A 378 13.15 13.44 5.17
N ARG A 379 12.28 14.26 5.77
CA ARG A 379 12.20 14.39 7.23
C ARG A 379 11.81 13.05 7.88
N LEU A 380 10.76 12.40 7.39
CA LEU A 380 10.23 11.17 7.99
C LEU A 380 11.19 9.98 7.85
N ASP A 381 11.88 9.84 6.71
CA ASP A 381 12.93 8.84 6.51
C ASP A 381 14.04 8.97 7.57
N ILE A 382 14.44 10.20 7.92
CA ILE A 382 15.40 10.43 9.00
C ILE A 382 14.77 10.15 10.37
N ALA A 383 13.59 10.71 10.64
CA ALA A 383 12.94 10.64 11.94
C ALA A 383 12.61 9.21 12.36
N TYR A 384 12.23 8.36 11.40
CA TYR A 384 11.83 6.98 11.63
C TYR A 384 12.93 5.96 11.35
N LYS A 385 14.14 6.37 10.96
CA LYS A 385 15.24 5.44 10.65
C LYS A 385 15.52 4.41 11.75
N SER A 386 15.53 4.84 13.01
CA SER A 386 15.70 3.97 14.19
C SER A 386 14.51 3.01 14.37
N VAL A 387 13.29 3.53 14.19
CA VAL A 387 12.03 2.78 14.34
C VAL A 387 11.91 1.69 13.28
N VAL A 388 12.17 2.03 12.02
CA VAL A 388 12.21 1.11 10.88
C VAL A 388 13.25 0.02 11.12
N LYS A 389 14.48 0.40 11.54
CA LYS A 389 15.56 -0.55 11.82
C LYS A 389 15.26 -1.55 12.92
N ARG A 390 14.64 -1.11 14.01
CA ARG A 390 14.33 -1.99 15.15
C ARG A 390 13.01 -2.76 14.99
N ASN A 391 12.17 -2.37 14.03
CA ASN A 391 10.86 -2.98 13.75
C ASN A 391 9.91 -3.00 14.97
N TYR A 392 9.93 -1.91 15.76
CA TYR A 392 8.95 -1.63 16.80
C TYR A 392 8.88 -0.12 17.07
N PHE A 393 7.67 0.38 17.38
CA PHE A 393 7.39 1.81 17.44
C PHE A 393 7.91 2.50 18.71
N TYR A 394 7.50 2.05 19.89
CA TYR A 394 7.89 2.63 21.18
C TYR A 394 9.27 2.14 21.63
N PRO A 395 10.16 3.05 22.08
CA PRO A 395 11.50 2.69 22.51
C PRO A 395 11.46 1.76 23.73
N GLN A 396 12.33 0.75 23.76
CA GLN A 396 12.43 -0.22 24.86
C GLN A 396 13.62 0.06 25.78
N SER A 397 14.65 0.72 25.26
CA SER A 397 15.88 1.06 26.00
C SER A 397 16.11 2.57 26.13
N VAL A 398 17.08 2.98 26.97
CA VAL A 398 17.54 4.38 27.03
C VAL A 398 18.21 4.79 25.72
N THR A 399 18.98 3.88 25.11
CA THR A 399 19.62 4.09 23.80
C THR A 399 18.59 4.36 22.72
N ASP A 400 17.48 3.62 22.71
CA ASP A 400 16.37 3.82 21.77
C ASP A 400 15.78 5.22 21.90
N LYS A 401 15.50 5.64 23.15
CA LYS A 401 14.95 6.99 23.44
C LYS A 401 15.91 8.08 22.96
N LEU A 402 17.20 7.93 23.22
CA LEU A 402 18.22 8.88 22.80
C LEU A 402 18.31 8.96 21.27
N MET A 403 18.35 7.80 20.60
CA MET A 403 18.41 7.74 19.14
C MET A 403 17.17 8.36 18.48
N ASP A 404 15.97 8.05 18.99
CA ASP A 404 14.73 8.64 18.49
C ASP A 404 14.72 10.16 18.68
N PHE A 405 15.20 10.66 19.83
CA PHE A 405 15.33 12.09 20.10
C PHE A 405 16.31 12.79 19.14
N VAL A 406 17.50 12.20 18.96
CA VAL A 406 18.55 12.72 18.08
C VAL A 406 18.06 12.76 16.63
N LEU A 407 17.52 11.66 16.11
CA LEU A 407 17.03 11.59 14.73
C LEU A 407 15.86 12.53 14.48
N LYS A 408 14.90 12.63 15.41
CA LYS A 408 13.80 13.60 15.30
C LYS A 408 14.34 15.03 15.29
N THR A 409 15.27 15.38 16.16
CA THR A 409 15.91 16.71 16.19
C THR A 409 16.61 17.02 14.87
N ILE A 410 17.45 16.11 14.36
CA ILE A 410 18.14 16.26 13.07
C ILE A 410 17.13 16.42 11.93
N SER A 411 16.06 15.62 11.93
CA SER A 411 15.03 15.68 10.89
C SER A 411 14.32 17.04 10.84
N TYR A 412 14.07 17.66 12.00
CA TYR A 412 13.47 18.99 12.07
C TYR A 412 14.43 20.07 11.59
N LEU A 413 15.70 20.01 11.99
CA LEU A 413 16.70 20.97 11.52
C LEU A 413 16.79 20.95 9.98
N ARG A 414 16.88 19.76 9.37
CA ARG A 414 16.88 19.63 7.90
C ARG A 414 15.60 20.14 7.25
N TYR A 415 14.45 19.89 7.87
CA TYR A 415 13.16 20.38 7.37
C TYR A 415 13.06 21.92 7.36
N PHE A 416 13.88 22.66 8.10
CA PHE A 416 13.89 24.13 8.02
C PHE A 416 15.00 24.68 7.11
N THR A 417 16.03 23.89 6.79
CA THR A 417 17.16 24.32 5.95
C THR A 417 17.01 23.98 4.48
N ASP A 418 16.33 22.88 4.17
CA ASP A 418 15.89 22.53 2.80
C ASP A 418 14.66 23.33 2.39
#